data_AF-A0A535WR63-F1
#
_entry.id   AF-A0A535WR63-F1
#
_cell.length_a   1.000
_cell.length_b   1.000
_cell.length_c   1.000
_cell.angle_alpha   90.00
_cell.angle_beta   90.00
_cell.angle_gamma   90.00
#
_symmetry.space_group_name_H-M   'P 1'
#
loop_
_entity.id
_entity.type
_entity.pdbx_description
1 polymer ?
#
loop_
_entity_poly.entity_id
_entity_poly.type
_entity_poly.pdbx_seq_one_letter_code
_entity_poly.pdbx_strand_id
1 'polypeptide(L)' 'KQRRPDLTRARRVLGWEPRTSLEAGLVRTIAYFRDRLTTR' A
#
# COMPACT_ATOMS: atom_id res chain seq x y z
N LYS A 1 11.47 12.20 -8.69
CA LYS A 1 10.08 12.69 -8.93
C LYS A 1 9.13 11.49 -8.85
N GLN A 2 8.16 11.48 -7.95
CA GLN A 2 7.22 10.36 -7.78
C GLN A 2 5.97 10.58 -8.66
N ARG A 3 5.37 9.49 -9.16
CA ARG A 3 4.07 9.54 -9.85
C ARG A 3 2.97 9.95 -8.86
N ARG A 4 2.09 10.85 -9.29
CA ARG A 4 0.94 11.33 -8.50
C ARG A 4 -0.34 11.18 -9.33
N PRO A 5 -0.98 10.00 -9.31
CA PRO A 5 -2.22 9.80 -10.04
C PRO A 5 -3.34 10.67 -9.44
N ASP A 6 -4.22 11.18 -10.30
CA ASP A 6 -5.47 11.79 -9.85
C ASP A 6 -6.46 10.68 -9.42
N LEU A 7 -6.96 10.80 -8.19
CA LEU A 7 -7.89 9.85 -7.58
C LEU A 7 -9.33 10.37 -7.54
N THR A 8 -9.62 11.52 -8.16
CA THR A 8 -10.93 12.19 -8.11
C THR A 8 -12.08 11.26 -8.53
N ARG A 9 -11.93 10.48 -9.60
CA ARG A 9 -12.97 9.55 -10.08
C ARG A 9 -13.25 8.44 -9.07
N ALA A 10 -12.21 7.85 -8.48
CA ALA A 10 -12.35 6.75 -7.51
C ALA A 10 -13.04 7.25 -6.23
N ARG A 11 -12.70 8.44 -5.75
CA ARG A 11 -13.37 9.07 -4.60
C ARG A 11 -14.85 9.35 -4.87
N ARG A 12 -15.19 9.92 -6.03
CA ARG A 12 -16.57 10.31 -6.36
C ARG A 12 -17.49 9.12 -6.63
N VAL A 13 -17.00 8.12 -7.36
CA VAL A 13 -17.84 6.99 -7.83
C VAL A 13 -17.84 5.85 -6.83
N LEU A 14 -16.69 5.58 -6.20
CA LEU A 14 -16.50 4.40 -5.35
C LEU A 14 -16.36 4.76 -3.86
N GLY A 15 -16.33 6.05 -3.50
CA GLY A 15 -16.00 6.47 -2.14
C GLY A 15 -14.59 6.02 -1.70
N TRP A 16 -13.72 5.72 -2.67
CA TRP A 16 -12.47 5.02 -2.40
C TRP A 16 -11.27 5.94 -2.37
N GLU A 17 -10.39 5.72 -1.40
CA GLU A 17 -9.06 6.30 -1.31
C GLU A 17 -8.08 5.39 -0.54
N PRO A 18 -6.76 5.54 -0.75
CA PRO A 18 -5.75 4.79 0.00
C PRO A 18 -5.80 5.16 1.48
N ARG A 19 -6.05 4.17 2.34
CA ARG A 19 -6.10 4.32 3.81
C ARG A 19 -4.80 3.93 4.52
N THR A 20 -3.87 3.28 3.81
CA THR A 20 -2.61 2.79 4.37
C THR A 20 -1.48 3.73 3.97
N SER A 21 -0.70 4.22 4.94
CA SER A 21 0.50 5.00 4.65
C SER A 21 1.58 4.13 3.99
N LEU A 22 2.51 4.75 3.28
CA LEU A 22 3.62 4.04 2.66
C LEU A 22 4.42 3.23 3.70
N GLU A 23 4.76 3.86 4.81
CA GLU A 23 5.53 3.24 5.89
C GLU A 23 4.81 2.03 6.49
N ALA A 24 3.52 2.15 6.83
CA ALA A 24 2.74 1.05 7.38
C ALA A 24 2.63 -0.12 6.40
N GLY A 25 2.48 0.17 5.10
CA GLY A 25 2.50 -0.84 4.04
C GLY A 25 3.84 -1.57 3.94
N LEU A 26 4.95 -0.84 4.00
CA LEU A 26 6.30 -1.39 3.91
C LEU A 26 6.63 -2.28 5.11
N VAL A 27 6.35 -1.84 6.34
CA VAL A 27 6.59 -2.64 7.55
C VAL A 27 5.87 -3.99 7.47
N ARG A 28 4.59 -4.00 7.10
CA ARG A 28 3.81 -5.24 6.93
C ARG A 28 4.38 -6.15 5.85
N THR A 29 4.80 -5.57 4.73
CA THR A 29 5.36 -6.33 3.59
C THR A 29 6.70 -6.96 3.96
N ILE A 30 7.57 -6.23 4.65
CA ILE A 30 8.86 -6.74 5.14
C ILE A 30 8.64 -7.90 6.11
N ALA A 31 7.71 -7.76 7.07
CA ALA A 31 7.40 -8.81 8.03
C ALA A 31 6.92 -10.10 7.34
N TYR A 32 6.02 -9.97 6.37
CA TYR A 32 5.53 -11.11 5.57
C TYR A 32 6.66 -11.85 4.83
N PHE A 33 7.55 -11.12 4.16
CA PHE A 33 8.66 -11.75 3.44
C PHE A 33 9.73 -12.30 4.39
N ARG A 34 9.97 -11.67 5.53
CA ARG A 34 10.83 -12.21 6.57
C ARG A 34 10.34 -13.58 7.01
N ASP A 35 9.05 -13.70 7.33
CA ASP A 35 8.45 -14.98 7.73
C ASP A 35 8.55 -16.03 6.60
N ARG A 36 8.09 -15.67 5.40
CA ARG A 36 8.09 -16.59 4.24
C ARG A 36 9.47 -17.08 3.81
N LEU A 37 10.51 -16.25 3.94
CA LEU A 37 11.88 -16.60 3.52
C LEU A 37 12.73 -17.18 4.66
N THR A 38 12.23 -17.17 5.90
CA THR A 38 12.92 -17.78 7.05
C THR A 38 12.65 -19.30 7.16
N THR A 39 11.70 -19.83 6.37
CA THR A 39 11.52 -21.29 6.27
C THR A 39 12.72 -21.88 5.55
N ARG A 40 13.51 -22.66 6.30
CA ARG A 40 14.72 -23.34 5.86
C ARG A 40 14.41 -24.55 4.97
#